data_AF-A0A9D4V2Y7-F1
#
_entry.id   AF-A0A9D4V2Y7-F1
#
_cell.length_a   1.000
_cell.length_b   1.000
_cell.length_c   1.000
_cell.angle_alpha   90.00
_cell.angle_beta   90.00
_cell.angle_gamma   90.00
#
_symmetry.space_group_name_H-M   'P 1'
#
loop_
_entity.id
_entity.type
_entity.pdbx_description
1 polymer ?
#
loop_
_entity_poly.entity_id
_entity_poly.type
_entity_poly.pdbx_seq_one_letter_code
_entity_poly.pdbx_strand_id
1 'polypeptide(L)'
;MILPGESLTLERSWERTKDLLLLHSVQRPPFSTQIFSWADLKAITSYLLNTYYRHYKLYQYSFCPTLILNLETYKDDVEVAPAIPSLAEAISQQQWDVEQEALQKQEEDEQLKRLAEQALAEEAARQASIEAEYRNAMPEEVAQKTKLLVEFYLQQMKTELVTMLQEQDKKMEDKFSSLQSRAKGK
;
A
#
# COMPACT_ATOMS: atom_id res chain seq x y z
N MET A 1 -14.91 23.35 -6.45
CA MET A 1 -15.82 23.49 -5.29
C MET A 1 -15.06 24.27 -4.25
N ILE A 2 -15.52 25.46 -3.86
CA ILE A 2 -14.88 26.25 -2.80
C ILE A 2 -15.53 25.79 -1.50
N LEU A 3 -14.73 25.33 -0.54
CA LEU A 3 -15.22 24.90 0.76
C LEU A 3 -15.78 26.12 1.53
N PRO A 4 -16.82 25.94 2.35
CA PRO A 4 -17.36 27.04 3.17
C PRO A 4 -16.26 27.56 4.12
N GLY A 5 -15.81 28.79 3.89
CA GLY A 5 -14.78 29.47 4.70
C GLY A 5 -13.46 29.76 3.97
N GLU A 6 -13.21 29.21 2.78
CA GLU A 6 -11.99 29.51 2.03
C GLU A 6 -12.20 30.75 1.14
N SER A 7 -11.64 31.90 1.54
CA SER A 7 -11.58 33.05 0.64
C SER A 7 -10.63 32.73 -0.51
N LEU A 8 -11.06 32.98 -1.75
CA LEU A 8 -10.16 32.84 -2.90
C LEU A 8 -8.92 33.71 -2.70
N THR A 9 -7.74 33.15 -2.98
CA THR A 9 -6.51 33.95 -3.02
C THR A 9 -6.53 34.86 -4.24
N LEU A 10 -5.73 35.94 -4.19
CA LEU A 10 -5.59 36.90 -5.29
C LEU A 10 -5.34 36.17 -6.63
N GLU A 11 -4.38 35.25 -6.64
CA GLU A 11 -3.96 34.48 -7.81
C GLU A 11 -5.11 33.61 -8.36
N ARG A 12 -5.76 32.82 -7.50
CA ARG A 12 -6.89 31.97 -7.91
C ARG A 12 -8.08 32.78 -8.43
N SER A 13 -8.34 33.94 -7.83
CA SER A 13 -9.40 34.85 -8.31
C SER A 13 -9.06 35.47 -9.66
N TRP A 14 -7.78 35.73 -9.93
CA TRP A 14 -7.33 36.23 -11.23
C TRP A 14 -7.40 35.15 -12.30
N GLU A 15 -6.98 33.92 -11.99
CA GLU A 15 -7.14 32.77 -12.88
C GLU A 15 -8.60 32.54 -13.24
N ARG A 16 -9.50 32.53 -12.25
CA ARG A 16 -10.93 32.38 -12.49
C ARG A 16 -11.48 33.49 -13.38
N THR A 17 -11.03 34.73 -13.19
CA THR A 17 -11.44 35.88 -14.00
C THR A 17 -10.94 35.75 -15.44
N LYS A 18 -9.69 35.33 -15.66
CA LYS A 18 -9.15 35.04 -16.99
C LYS A 18 -9.98 33.96 -17.71
N ASP A 19 -10.30 32.86 -17.01
CA ASP A 19 -11.10 31.77 -17.59
C ASP A 19 -12.48 32.25 -18.02
N LEU A 20 -13.15 33.08 -17.21
CA LEU A 20 -14.44 33.67 -17.55
C LEU A 20 -14.34 34.62 -18.76
N LEU A 21 -13.32 35.48 -18.79
CA LEU A 21 -13.10 36.38 -19.93
C LEU A 21 -12.82 35.61 -21.23
N LEU A 22 -12.11 34.49 -21.17
CA LEU A 22 -11.87 33.62 -22.32
C LEU A 22 -13.14 32.89 -22.77
N LEU A 23 -13.94 32.38 -21.84
CA LEU A 23 -15.23 31.77 -22.11
C LEU A 23 -16.21 32.73 -22.83
N HIS A 24 -16.08 34.02 -22.56
CA HIS A 24 -16.97 35.05 -23.10
C HIS A 24 -16.40 35.85 -24.29
N SER A 25 -15.21 35.49 -24.78
CA SER A 25 -14.57 36.18 -25.92
C SER A 25 -14.46 35.33 -27.18
N VAL A 26 -14.61 34.00 -27.06
CA VAL A 26 -14.53 33.07 -28.19
C VAL A 26 -15.91 32.50 -28.49
N GLN A 27 -16.33 32.48 -29.76
CA GLN A 27 -17.59 31.88 -30.18
C GLN A 27 -17.40 30.37 -30.46
N ARG A 28 -17.78 29.51 -29.51
CA ARG A 28 -17.80 28.04 -29.67
C ARG A 28 -19.05 27.48 -28.96
N PRO A 29 -20.24 27.57 -29.56
CA PRO A 29 -21.43 26.89 -29.02
C PRO A 29 -21.14 25.38 -28.90
N PRO A 30 -21.47 24.65 -27.80
CA PRO A 30 -22.20 24.98 -26.56
C PRO A 30 -21.35 25.47 -25.38
N PHE A 31 -20.04 25.66 -25.56
CA PHE A 31 -19.09 25.89 -24.46
C PHE A 31 -18.78 27.37 -24.21
N SER A 32 -18.76 28.22 -25.23
CA SER A 32 -18.33 29.62 -25.13
C SER A 32 -19.14 30.54 -26.05
N THR A 33 -19.39 31.78 -25.60
CA THR A 33 -20.19 32.78 -26.32
C THR A 33 -19.37 34.04 -26.50
N GLN A 34 -19.28 34.58 -27.73
CA GLN A 34 -18.52 35.81 -27.99
C GLN A 34 -19.35 37.05 -27.64
N ILE A 35 -19.26 37.47 -26.38
CA ILE A 35 -19.87 38.69 -25.86
C ILE A 35 -18.88 39.86 -25.94
N PHE A 36 -17.60 39.58 -25.69
CA PHE A 36 -16.55 40.61 -25.65
C PHE A 36 -15.68 40.57 -26.90
N SER A 37 -15.35 41.75 -27.43
CA SER A 37 -14.31 41.90 -28.43
C SER A 37 -12.91 41.93 -27.78
N TRP A 38 -11.87 41.82 -28.60
CA TRP A 38 -10.49 41.93 -28.11
C TRP A 38 -10.17 43.29 -27.49
N ALA A 39 -10.76 44.37 -28.02
CA ALA A 39 -10.59 45.71 -27.45
C ALA A 39 -11.22 45.80 -26.05
N ASP A 40 -12.40 45.19 -25.87
CA ASP A 40 -13.10 45.17 -24.58
C ASP A 40 -12.31 44.37 -23.55
N LEU A 41 -11.74 43.21 -23.94
CA LEU A 41 -10.87 42.44 -23.05
C LEU A 41 -9.69 43.27 -22.54
N LYS A 42 -9.03 44.03 -23.42
CA LYS A 42 -7.91 44.88 -23.03
C LYS A 42 -8.34 46.00 -22.07
N ALA A 43 -9.51 46.60 -22.32
CA ALA A 43 -10.06 47.63 -21.45
C ALA A 43 -10.46 47.07 -20.08
N ILE A 44 -11.17 45.93 -20.05
CA ILE A 44 -11.62 45.27 -18.82
C ILE A 44 -10.43 44.80 -17.98
N THR A 45 -9.45 44.14 -18.58
CA THR A 45 -8.26 43.65 -17.86
C THR A 45 -7.45 44.81 -17.28
N SER A 46 -7.25 45.89 -18.05
CA SER A 46 -6.59 47.09 -17.55
C SER A 46 -7.35 47.71 -16.37
N TYR A 47 -8.67 47.82 -16.47
CA TYR A 47 -9.50 48.35 -15.39
C TYR A 47 -9.40 47.47 -14.14
N LEU A 48 -9.59 46.15 -14.26
CA LEU A 48 -9.54 45.21 -13.15
C LEU A 48 -8.19 45.24 -12.42
N LEU A 49 -7.08 45.27 -13.15
CA LEU A 49 -5.75 45.32 -12.54
C LEU A 49 -5.50 46.64 -11.80
N ASN A 50 -5.88 47.77 -12.42
CA ASN A 50 -5.60 49.09 -11.86
C ASN A 50 -6.56 49.51 -10.72
N THR A 51 -7.80 48.99 -10.71
CA THR A 51 -8.81 49.38 -9.72
C THR A 51 -9.14 48.26 -8.74
N TYR A 52 -9.59 47.10 -9.22
CA TYR A 52 -10.05 46.01 -8.36
C TYR A 52 -8.89 45.31 -7.64
N TYR A 53 -7.94 44.75 -8.39
CA TYR A 53 -6.84 43.96 -7.83
C TYR A 53 -5.82 44.79 -7.06
N ARG A 54 -5.65 46.08 -7.43
CA ARG A 54 -4.87 47.04 -6.64
C ARG A 54 -5.38 47.18 -5.22
N HIS A 55 -6.69 47.04 -5.00
CA HIS A 55 -7.34 47.17 -3.68
C HIS A 55 -7.95 45.85 -3.21
N TYR A 56 -7.43 44.70 -3.67
CA TYR A 56 -8.01 43.39 -3.38
C TYR A 56 -8.22 43.12 -1.88
N LYS A 57 -7.22 43.47 -1.05
CA LYS A 57 -7.30 43.28 0.41
C LYS A 57 -8.38 44.13 1.07
N LEU A 58 -8.68 45.32 0.52
CA LEU A 58 -9.75 46.17 1.04
C LEU A 58 -11.10 45.50 0.82
N TYR A 59 -11.34 44.97 -0.38
CA TYR A 59 -12.56 44.23 -0.68
C TYR A 59 -12.67 42.94 0.13
N GLN A 60 -11.57 42.20 0.28
CA GLN A 60 -11.52 41.02 1.14
C GLN A 60 -11.91 41.38 2.58
N TYR A 61 -11.37 42.46 3.12
CA TYR A 61 -11.69 42.90 4.49
C TYR A 61 -13.14 43.40 4.64
N SER A 62 -13.67 44.14 3.67
CA SER A 62 -15.04 44.67 3.75
C SER A 62 -16.13 43.62 3.59
N PHE A 63 -15.85 42.54 2.86
CA PHE A 63 -16.85 41.51 2.52
C PHE A 63 -16.65 40.17 3.23
N CYS A 64 -15.50 39.93 3.86
CA CYS A 64 -15.32 38.74 4.70
C CYS A 64 -15.89 38.98 6.10
N PRO A 65 -16.62 38.00 6.68
CA PRO A 65 -17.02 38.07 8.08
C PRO A 65 -15.78 38.08 8.98
N THR A 66 -15.78 38.94 10.00
CA THR A 66 -14.68 39.03 10.97
C THR A 66 -14.52 37.70 11.72
N LEU A 67 -13.37 37.04 11.55
CA LEU A 67 -13.00 35.87 12.33
C LEU A 67 -12.29 36.34 13.61
N ILE A 68 -12.96 36.23 14.75
CA ILE A 68 -12.35 36.50 16.06
C ILE A 68 -11.68 35.21 16.52
N LEU A 69 -10.35 35.22 16.59
CA LEU A 69 -9.58 34.11 17.14
C LEU A 69 -9.55 34.24 18.67
N ASN A 70 -10.28 33.37 19.36
CA ASN A 70 -10.19 33.26 20.81
C ASN A 70 -9.05 32.28 21.14
N LEU A 71 -7.94 32.81 21.63
CA LEU A 71 -6.81 32.02 22.11
C LEU A 71 -6.98 31.75 23.60
N GLU A 72 -7.18 30.50 23.96
CA GLU A 72 -7.12 30.04 25.34
C GLU A 72 -5.79 29.31 25.51
N THR A 73 -4.91 29.84 26.36
CA THR A 73 -3.70 29.13 26.77
C THR A 73 -4.08 28.08 27.80
N TYR A 74 -4.23 26.84 27.32
CA TYR A 74 -4.24 25.69 28.21
C TYR A 74 -2.82 25.56 28.78
N LYS A 75 -2.70 25.64 30.11
CA LYS A 75 -1.47 25.22 30.79
C LYS A 75 -1.49 23.71 30.77
N ASP A 76 -1.03 23.11 29.68
CA ASP A 76 -0.65 21.71 29.73
C ASP A 76 0.39 21.54 30.83
N ASP A 77 0.22 20.44 31.56
CA ASP A 77 1.04 20.07 32.69
C ASP A 77 2.52 20.28 32.37
N VAL A 78 3.24 20.92 33.29
CA VAL A 78 4.70 21.06 33.26
C VAL A 78 5.27 19.73 32.78
N GLU A 79 5.95 19.71 31.62
CA GLU A 79 6.62 18.50 31.14
C GLU A 79 7.54 18.01 32.26
N VAL A 80 7.09 16.98 32.97
CA VAL A 80 7.85 16.42 34.09
C VAL A 80 9.02 15.72 33.43
N ALA A 81 10.24 16.20 33.72
CA ALA A 81 11.45 15.58 33.23
C ALA A 81 11.41 14.08 33.56
N PRO A 82 11.76 13.20 32.60
CA PRO A 82 11.76 11.77 32.85
C PRO A 82 12.64 11.46 34.06
N ALA A 83 12.13 10.61 34.95
CA ALA A 83 12.88 10.19 36.13
C ALA A 83 14.11 9.40 35.66
N ILE A 84 15.29 10.02 35.80
CA ILE A 84 16.56 9.36 35.48
C ILE A 84 16.84 8.35 36.60
N PRO A 85 17.10 7.07 36.27
CA PRO A 85 17.45 6.06 37.27
C PRO A 85 18.73 6.44 38.01
N SER A 86 18.89 5.91 39.23
CA SER A 86 20.07 6.19 40.05
C SER A 86 21.34 5.59 39.45
N LEU A 87 22.51 6.14 39.79
CA LEU A 87 23.80 5.60 39.33
C LEU A 87 24.02 4.13 39.72
N ALA A 88 23.32 3.62 40.75
CA ALA A 88 23.39 2.22 41.14
C ALA A 88 22.82 1.26 40.07
N GLU A 89 21.94 1.76 39.21
CA GLU A 89 21.35 1.01 38.08
C GLU A 89 22.13 1.23 36.77
N ALA A 90 23.20 2.02 36.80
CA ALA A 90 23.98 2.29 35.61
C ALA A 90 24.76 1.04 35.18
N ILE A 91 24.65 0.71 33.89
CA ILE A 91 25.49 -0.32 33.27
C ILE A 91 26.79 0.30 32.76
N SER A 92 27.85 -0.50 32.71
CA SER A 92 29.13 -0.06 32.16
C SER A 92 29.02 0.17 30.65
N GLN A 93 29.86 1.04 30.09
CA GLN A 93 29.88 1.30 28.65
C GLN A 93 30.02 0.01 27.82
N GLN A 94 30.87 -0.92 28.28
CA GLN A 94 31.08 -2.20 27.60
C GLN A 94 29.81 -3.07 27.57
N GLN A 95 29.02 -3.06 28.64
CA GLN A 95 27.75 -3.79 28.69
C GLN A 95 26.70 -3.13 27.78
N TRP A 96 26.65 -1.80 27.78
CA TRP A 96 25.79 -1.03 26.89
C TRP A 96 26.09 -1.32 25.42
N ASP A 97 27.37 -1.29 25.03
CA ASP A 97 27.78 -1.53 23.64
C ASP A 97 27.37 -2.94 23.19
N VAL A 98 27.51 -3.96 24.05
CA VAL A 98 27.07 -5.34 23.76
C VAL A 98 25.55 -5.45 23.62
N GLU A 99 24.78 -4.77 24.47
CA GLU A 99 23.31 -4.75 24.36
C GLU A 99 22.85 -4.05 23.08
N GLN A 100 23.50 -2.95 22.69
CA GLN A 100 23.21 -2.24 21.45
C GLN A 100 23.56 -3.06 20.21
N GLU A 101 24.71 -3.72 20.19
CA GLU A 101 25.09 -4.63 19.10
C GLU A 101 24.10 -5.80 18.97
N ALA A 102 23.64 -6.35 20.10
CA ALA A 102 22.64 -7.42 20.12
C ALA A 102 21.28 -6.95 19.57
N LEU A 103 20.84 -5.74 19.93
CA LEU A 103 19.62 -5.13 19.40
C LEU A 103 19.72 -4.87 17.90
N GLN A 104 20.82 -4.26 17.44
CA GLN A 104 21.06 -4.02 16.02
C GLN A 104 21.04 -5.31 15.21
N LYS A 105 21.69 -6.37 15.72
CA LYS A 105 21.67 -7.68 15.09
C LYS A 105 20.27 -8.29 15.00
N GLN A 106 19.45 -8.13 16.05
CA GLN A 106 18.06 -8.59 16.02
C GLN A 106 17.25 -7.82 14.96
N GLU A 107 17.40 -6.50 14.89
CA GLU A 107 16.75 -5.68 13.88
C GLU A 107 17.19 -6.05 12.46
N GLU A 108 18.47 -6.31 12.24
CA GLU A 108 19.03 -6.78 10.95
C GLU A 108 18.46 -8.16 10.57
N ASP A 109 18.42 -9.11 11.51
CA ASP A 109 17.85 -10.44 11.29
C ASP A 109 16.34 -10.37 10.96
N GLU A 110 15.59 -9.48 11.62
CA GLU A 110 14.18 -9.22 11.33
C GLU A 110 13.99 -8.55 9.95
N GLN A 111 14.85 -7.61 9.59
CA GLN A 111 14.84 -7.00 8.25
C GLN A 111 15.15 -8.03 7.17
N LEU A 112 16.15 -8.88 7.36
CA LEU A 112 16.50 -9.96 6.44
C LEU A 112 15.35 -10.96 6.26
N LYS A 113 14.66 -11.34 7.35
CA LYS A 113 13.47 -12.20 7.28
C LYS A 113 12.34 -11.55 6.47
N ARG A 114 12.06 -10.26 6.70
CA ARG A 114 11.06 -9.51 5.93
C ARG A 114 11.41 -9.45 4.44
N LEU A 115 12.67 -9.21 4.11
CA LEU A 115 13.13 -9.19 2.71
C LEU A 115 13.03 -10.57 2.06
N ALA A 116 13.38 -11.63 2.78
CA ALA A 116 13.26 -13.00 2.28
C ALA A 116 11.80 -13.40 2.02
N GLU A 117 10.88 -13.02 2.91
CA GLU A 117 9.45 -13.25 2.74
C GLU A 117 8.89 -12.46 1.55
N GLN A 118 9.31 -11.20 1.38
CA GLN A 118 8.95 -10.38 0.21
C GLN A 118 9.46 -11.00 -1.09
N ALA A 119 10.70 -11.48 -1.13
CA ALA A 119 11.28 -12.14 -2.29
C ALA A 119 10.50 -13.43 -2.65
N LEU A 120 10.17 -14.26 -1.65
CA LEU A 120 9.35 -15.45 -1.86
C LEU A 120 7.95 -15.11 -2.38
N ALA A 121 7.32 -14.04 -1.87
CA ALA A 121 6.03 -13.56 -2.34
C ALA A 121 6.11 -13.05 -3.79
N GLU A 122 7.17 -12.35 -4.17
CA GLU A 122 7.39 -11.90 -5.54
C GLU A 122 7.60 -13.09 -6.50
N GLU A 123 8.40 -14.09 -6.10
CA GLU A 123 8.58 -15.32 -6.87
C GLU A 123 7.27 -16.09 -7.05
N ALA A 124 6.48 -16.22 -5.98
CA ALA A 124 5.16 -16.86 -6.04
C ALA A 124 4.19 -16.09 -6.95
N ALA A 125 4.19 -14.75 -6.89
CA ALA A 125 3.38 -13.91 -7.79
C ALA A 125 3.81 -14.08 -9.26
N ARG A 126 5.12 -14.16 -9.52
CA ARG A 126 5.67 -14.42 -10.86
C ARG A 126 5.29 -15.81 -11.36
N GLN A 127 5.35 -16.84 -10.51
CA GLN A 127 4.90 -18.18 -10.88
C GLN A 127 3.40 -18.22 -11.18
N ALA A 128 2.58 -17.54 -10.38
CA ALA A 128 1.14 -17.46 -10.59
C ALA A 128 0.76 -16.72 -11.88
N SER A 129 1.48 -15.64 -12.24
CA SER A 129 1.25 -14.93 -13.50
C SER A 129 1.60 -15.81 -14.70
N ILE A 130 2.75 -16.49 -14.62
CA ILE A 130 3.20 -17.43 -15.65
C ILE A 130 2.18 -18.58 -15.80
N GLU A 131 1.70 -19.17 -14.70
CA GLU A 131 0.69 -20.24 -14.73
C GLU A 131 -0.64 -19.76 -15.33
N ALA A 132 -1.07 -18.54 -15.00
CA ALA A 132 -2.29 -17.96 -15.56
C ALA A 132 -2.17 -17.73 -17.08
N GLU A 133 -1.04 -17.22 -17.56
CA GLU A 133 -0.75 -17.08 -18.99
C GLU A 133 -0.77 -18.44 -19.71
N TYR A 134 -0.08 -19.44 -19.16
CA TYR A 134 -0.09 -20.80 -19.72
C TYR A 134 -1.50 -21.39 -19.74
N ARG A 135 -2.28 -21.21 -18.66
CA ARG A 135 -3.66 -21.71 -18.57
C ARG A 135 -4.57 -21.07 -19.62
N ASN A 136 -4.40 -19.79 -19.90
CA ASN A 136 -5.20 -19.07 -20.90
C ASN A 136 -4.77 -19.41 -22.34
N ALA A 137 -3.48 -19.65 -22.58
CA ALA A 137 -2.95 -19.99 -23.90
C ALA A 137 -3.14 -21.46 -24.30
N MET A 138 -3.38 -22.35 -23.32
CA MET A 138 -3.49 -23.79 -23.57
C MET A 138 -4.83 -24.16 -24.22
N PRO A 139 -4.83 -24.84 -25.39
CA PRO A 139 -6.04 -25.36 -26.01
C PRO A 139 -6.76 -26.38 -25.12
N GLU A 140 -8.08 -26.34 -25.10
CA GLU A 140 -8.91 -27.17 -24.21
C GLU A 140 -8.71 -28.69 -24.46
N GLU A 141 -8.45 -29.08 -25.70
CA GLU A 141 -8.14 -30.47 -26.07
C GLU A 141 -6.84 -31.00 -25.43
N VAL A 142 -5.81 -30.15 -25.36
CA VAL A 142 -4.53 -30.51 -24.75
C VAL A 142 -4.72 -30.64 -23.24
N ALA A 143 -5.48 -29.74 -22.64
CA ALA A 143 -5.80 -29.76 -21.21
C ALA A 143 -6.56 -31.02 -20.78
N GLN A 144 -7.51 -31.49 -21.59
CA GLN A 144 -8.25 -32.71 -21.31
C GLN A 144 -7.36 -33.96 -21.42
N LYS A 145 -6.54 -34.04 -22.48
CA LYS A 145 -5.61 -35.16 -22.68
C LYS A 145 -4.56 -35.24 -21.55
N THR A 146 -3.99 -34.12 -21.14
CA THR A 146 -3.02 -34.08 -20.04
C THR A 146 -3.67 -34.47 -18.71
N LYS A 147 -4.88 -33.99 -18.42
CA LYS A 147 -5.63 -34.41 -17.22
C LYS A 147 -5.87 -35.92 -17.16
N LEU A 148 -6.41 -36.50 -18.24
CA LEU A 148 -6.67 -37.94 -18.32
C LEU A 148 -5.38 -38.76 -18.17
N LEU A 149 -4.29 -38.30 -18.79
CA LEU A 149 -2.99 -38.96 -18.69
C LEU A 149 -2.44 -38.90 -17.26
N VAL A 150 -2.52 -37.75 -16.60
CA VAL A 150 -2.10 -37.58 -15.20
C VAL A 150 -2.94 -38.46 -14.27
N GLU A 151 -4.26 -38.49 -14.45
CA GLU A 151 -5.15 -39.37 -13.67
C GLU A 151 -4.81 -40.85 -13.85
N PHE A 152 -4.53 -41.29 -15.08
CA PHE A 152 -4.10 -42.66 -15.36
C PHE A 152 -2.80 -43.01 -14.63
N TYR A 153 -1.77 -42.16 -14.72
CA TYR A 153 -0.51 -42.39 -14.01
C TYR A 153 -0.66 -42.33 -12.49
N LEU A 154 -1.49 -41.43 -11.95
CA LEU A 154 -1.79 -41.36 -10.52
C LEU A 154 -2.50 -42.62 -10.02
N GLN A 155 -3.43 -43.17 -10.80
CA GLN A 155 -4.07 -44.44 -10.49
C GLN A 155 -3.05 -45.58 -10.50
N GLN A 156 -2.19 -45.64 -11.51
CA GLN A 156 -1.13 -46.64 -11.58
C GLN A 156 -0.21 -46.56 -10.35
N MET A 157 0.33 -45.38 -10.04
CA MET A 157 1.16 -45.17 -8.84
C MET A 157 0.41 -45.54 -7.55
N LYS A 158 -0.87 -45.19 -7.44
CA LYS A 158 -1.68 -45.57 -6.26
C LYS A 158 -1.78 -47.08 -6.11
N THR A 159 -2.02 -47.81 -7.21
CA THR A 159 -2.07 -49.27 -7.17
C THR A 159 -0.71 -49.87 -6.79
N GLU A 160 0.37 -49.36 -7.37
CA GLU A 160 1.73 -49.79 -7.04
C GLU A 160 2.05 -49.53 -5.56
N LEU A 161 1.74 -48.35 -5.02
CA LEU A 161 1.95 -48.02 -3.61
C LEU A 161 1.13 -48.92 -2.67
N VAL A 162 -0.13 -49.21 -3.01
CA VAL A 162 -0.96 -50.13 -2.23
C VAL A 162 -0.37 -51.54 -2.23
N THR A 163 0.12 -52.03 -3.38
CA THR A 163 0.76 -53.34 -3.44
C THR A 163 2.06 -53.38 -2.63
N MET A 164 2.88 -52.34 -2.71
CA MET A 164 4.10 -52.20 -1.92
C MET A 164 3.82 -52.18 -0.42
N LEU A 165 2.77 -51.46 0.02
CA LEU A 165 2.35 -51.44 1.43
C LEU A 165 1.87 -52.82 1.88
N GLN A 166 1.04 -53.50 1.09
CA GLN A 166 0.57 -54.86 1.41
C GLN A 166 1.71 -55.88 1.48
N GLU A 167 2.73 -55.76 0.63
CA GLU A 167 3.93 -56.59 0.71
C GLU A 167 4.75 -56.30 1.97
N GLN A 168 4.88 -55.03 2.36
CA GLN A 168 5.54 -54.66 3.61
C GLN A 168 4.78 -55.19 4.83
N ASP A 169 3.45 -55.06 4.84
CA ASP A 169 2.61 -55.57 5.92
C ASP A 169 2.74 -57.10 6.08
N LYS A 170 2.66 -57.86 4.97
CA LYS A 170 2.90 -59.32 4.99
C LYS A 170 4.30 -59.69 5.48
N LYS A 171 5.34 -58.98 5.01
CA LYS A 171 6.72 -59.18 5.50
C LYS A 171 6.83 -58.88 7.00
N MET A 172 6.08 -57.91 7.51
CA MET A 172 6.01 -57.63 8.95
C MET A 172 5.26 -58.73 9.70
N GLU A 173 4.14 -59.23 9.18
CA GLU A 173 3.39 -60.36 9.75
C GLU A 173 4.20 -61.66 9.81
N ASP A 174 4.95 -61.99 8.76
CA ASP A 174 5.87 -63.13 8.73
C ASP A 174 7.00 -62.99 9.76
N LYS A 175 7.51 -61.76 9.95
CA LYS A 175 8.46 -61.46 11.04
C LYS A 175 7.81 -61.61 12.42
N PHE A 176 6.57 -61.17 12.60
CA PHE A 176 5.86 -61.32 13.88
C PHE A 176 5.57 -62.79 14.20
N SER A 177 5.14 -63.59 13.24
CA SER A 177 4.84 -65.02 13.43
C SER A 177 6.09 -65.87 13.69
N SER A 178 7.20 -65.58 13.01
CA SER A 178 8.52 -66.20 13.30
C SER A 178 9.05 -65.84 14.69
N LEU A 179 8.81 -64.62 15.17
CA LEU A 179 9.15 -64.22 16.54
C LEU A 179 8.24 -64.89 17.59
N GLN A 180 6.93 -65.02 17.32
CA GLN A 180 5.96 -65.58 18.27
C GLN A 180 6.11 -67.11 18.44
N SER A 181 6.40 -67.84 17.36
CA SER A 181 6.74 -69.27 17.42
C SER A 181 8.03 -69.52 18.20
N ARG A 182 9.03 -68.64 18.05
CA ARG A 182 10.27 -68.66 18.84
C ARG A 182 10.05 -68.33 20.33
N ALA A 183 8.99 -67.61 20.68
CA ALA A 183 8.64 -67.28 22.07
C ALA A 183 7.84 -68.38 22.79
N LYS A 184 7.04 -69.20 22.07
CA LYS A 184 6.26 -70.32 22.65
C LYS A 184 7.03 -71.64 22.80
N GLY A 185 8.25 -71.74 22.26
CA GLY A 185 9.11 -72.92 22.32
C GLY A 185 10.11 -72.94 23.49
N LYS A 186 9.87 -72.14 24.54
CA LYS A 186 10.67 -72.13 25.78
C LYS A 186 9.78 -72.41 26.98
#